data_AF-E4T8T3-F1
#
_entry.id   AF-E4T8T3-F1
#
_cell.length_a   1.000
_cell.length_b   1.000
_cell.length_c   1.000
_cell.angle_alpha   90.00
_cell.angle_beta   90.00
_cell.angle_gamma   90.00
#
_symmetry.space_group_name_H-M   'P 1'
#
loop_
_entity.id
_entity.type
_entity.pdbx_description
1 polymer ?
#
loop_
_entity_poly.entity_id
_entity_poly.type
_entity_poly.pdbx_seq_one_letter_code
_entity_poly.pdbx_strand_id
1 'polypeptide(L)'
;METENILKLKEVLKDKGVTGKELADGIGVSVTTISNIIVGRNFPKPQTLLDIATFLNVDIKDLFNSTKDTNNNETPLYIQNEQGDYVEVGSLRIDTLSPKKTSE
;
A
#
# COMPACT_ATOMS: atom_id res chain seq x y z
N MET A 1 19.86 5.13 3.66
CA MET A 1 19.16 4.18 2.78
C MET A 1 17.92 3.76 3.54
N GLU A 2 16.75 4.29 3.17
CA GLU A 2 15.49 3.78 3.70
C GLU A 2 15.40 2.30 3.34
N THR A 3 15.22 1.45 4.35
CA THR A 3 15.02 0.04 4.12
C THR A 3 13.61 -0.09 3.56
N GLU A 4 13.47 -0.38 2.27
CA GLU A 4 12.17 -0.71 1.71
C GLU A 4 11.64 -1.94 2.43
N ASN A 5 10.65 -1.73 3.29
CA ASN A 5 9.98 -2.80 4.01
C ASN A 5 8.85 -3.32 3.13
N ILE A 6 8.93 -4.58 2.71
CA ILE A 6 7.88 -5.22 1.90
C ILE A 6 6.55 -5.34 2.69
N LEU A 7 6.61 -5.35 4.02
CA LEU A 7 5.45 -5.41 4.90
C LEU A 7 5.05 -4.00 5.34
N LYS A 8 3.79 -3.62 5.10
CA LYS A 8 3.21 -2.36 5.56
C LYS A 8 2.42 -2.50 6.85
N LEU A 9 2.84 -3.39 7.74
CA LEU A 9 2.14 -3.70 8.99
C LEU A 9 1.86 -2.47 9.85
N LYS A 10 2.78 -1.49 9.86
CA LYS A 10 2.61 -0.22 10.59
C LYS A 10 1.37 0.55 10.16
N GLU A 11 1.13 0.63 8.85
CA GLU A 11 0.01 1.36 8.27
C GLU A 11 -1.29 0.64 8.54
N VAL A 12 -1.32 -0.68 8.32
CA VAL A 12 -2.50 -1.50 8.59
C VAL A 12 -2.92 -1.42 10.07
N LEU A 13 -1.96 -1.45 10.99
CA LEU A 13 -2.22 -1.27 12.43
C LEU A 13 -2.87 0.09 12.72
N LYS A 14 -2.36 1.15 12.09
CA LYS A 14 -2.90 2.51 12.23
C LYS A 14 -4.33 2.60 11.68
N ASP A 15 -4.57 2.04 10.50
CA ASP A 15 -5.87 2.07 9.84
C ASP A 15 -6.94 1.29 10.64
N LYS A 16 -6.52 0.21 11.31
CA LYS A 16 -7.38 -0.59 12.18
C LYS A 16 -7.50 -0.03 13.60
N GLY A 17 -6.73 1.00 13.97
CA GLY A 17 -6.71 1.55 15.32
C GLY A 17 -6.17 0.59 16.37
N VAL A 18 -5.31 -0.36 15.96
CA VAL A 18 -4.74 -1.42 16.81
C VAL A 18 -3.30 -1.09 17.12
N THR A 19 -2.90 -1.23 18.38
CA THR A 19 -1.50 -1.07 18.80
C THR A 19 -0.70 -2.34 18.55
N GLY A 20 0.62 -2.21 18.36
CA GLY A 20 1.51 -3.37 18.23
C GLY A 20 1.52 -4.27 19.48
N LYS A 21 1.19 -3.72 20.66
CA LYS A 21 1.04 -4.50 21.89
C LYS A 21 -0.23 -5.36 21.83
N GLU A 22 -1.37 -4.78 21.45
CA GLU A 22 -2.63 -5.53 21.30
C GLU A 22 -2.52 -6.63 20.26
N LEU A 23 -1.82 -6.37 19.14
CA LEU A 23 -1.52 -7.41 18.16
C LEU A 23 -0.67 -8.53 18.78
N ALA A 24 0.39 -8.19 19.51
CA ALA A 24 1.29 -9.17 20.13
C ALA A 24 0.54 -10.06 21.12
N ASP A 25 -0.26 -9.45 21.99
CA ASP A 25 -1.09 -10.14 22.98
C ASP A 25 -2.15 -11.01 22.27
N GLY A 26 -2.75 -10.50 21.18
CA GLY A 26 -3.80 -11.17 20.42
C GLY A 26 -3.35 -12.41 19.64
N ILE A 27 -2.12 -12.42 19.13
CA ILE A 27 -1.57 -13.57 18.37
C ILE A 27 -0.57 -14.41 19.20
N GLY A 28 -0.38 -14.07 20.49
CA GLY A 28 0.46 -14.85 21.41
C GLY A 28 1.96 -14.75 21.15
N VAL A 29 2.46 -13.58 20.74
CA VAL A 29 3.91 -13.33 20.52
C VAL A 29 4.42 -12.17 21.37
N SER A 30 5.74 -12.00 21.45
CA SER A 30 6.31 -10.87 22.19
C SER A 30 6.11 -9.54 21.46
N VAL A 31 5.91 -8.46 22.22
CA VAL A 31 5.85 -7.08 21.69
C VAL A 31 7.12 -6.73 20.91
N THR A 32 8.28 -7.26 21.33
CA THR A 32 9.56 -7.11 20.63
C THR A 32 9.55 -7.76 19.26
N THR A 33 8.93 -8.95 19.14
CA THR A 33 8.76 -9.64 17.86
C THR A 33 7.94 -8.81 16.88
N ILE A 34 6.78 -8.29 17.33
CA ILE A 34 5.95 -7.40 16.50
C ILE A 34 6.70 -6.13 16.12
N SER A 35 7.41 -5.52 17.06
CA SER A 35 8.21 -4.31 16.80
C SER A 35 9.27 -4.57 15.72
N ASN A 36 9.97 -5.70 15.80
CA ASN A 36 10.97 -6.10 14.80
C ASN A 36 10.36 -6.40 13.43
N ILE A 37 9.14 -6.94 13.38
CA ILE A 37 8.39 -7.13 12.12
C ILE A 37 8.00 -5.77 11.52
N ILE A 38 7.48 -4.85 12.33
CA ILE A 38 7.07 -3.51 11.91
C ILE A 38 8.23 -2.73 11.29
N VAL A 39 9.43 -2.83 11.87
CA VAL A 39 10.63 -2.16 11.34
C VAL A 39 11.37 -2.95 10.25
N GLY A 40 10.87 -4.13 9.86
CA GLY A 40 11.46 -4.93 8.78
C GLY A 40 12.74 -5.68 9.15
N ARG A 41 13.10 -5.77 10.44
CA ARG A 41 14.26 -6.53 10.92
C ARG A 41 14.03 -8.03 10.95
N ASN A 42 12.77 -8.44 11.09
CA ASN A 42 12.39 -9.85 11.14
C ASN A 42 11.21 -10.08 10.20
N PHE A 43 11.34 -11.06 9.30
CA PHE A 43 10.23 -11.48 8.46
C PHE A 43 9.42 -12.57 9.17
N PRO A 44 8.10 -12.39 9.36
CA PRO A 44 7.25 -13.36 10.02
C PRO A 44 7.14 -14.67 9.22
N LYS A 45 6.93 -15.78 9.94
CA LYS A 45 6.61 -17.07 9.31
C LYS A 45 5.22 -17.01 8.66
N PRO A 46 4.92 -17.88 7.67
CA PRO A 46 3.60 -17.92 7.04
C PRO A 46 2.44 -18.04 8.03
N GLN A 47 2.59 -18.85 9.09
CA GLN A 47 1.57 -18.97 10.14
C GLN A 47 1.34 -17.64 10.86
N THR A 48 2.42 -16.96 11.30
CA THR A 48 2.32 -15.65 11.97
C THR A 48 1.70 -14.59 11.05
N LEU A 49 1.98 -14.61 9.75
CA LEU A 49 1.31 -13.73 8.79
C LEU A 49 -0.20 -13.98 8.75
N LEU A 50 -0.61 -15.25 8.73
CA LEU A 50 -2.02 -15.63 8.76
C LEU A 50 -2.70 -15.20 10.06
N ASP A 51 -2.02 -15.37 11.19
CA ASP A 51 -2.52 -14.96 12.51
C ASP A 51 -2.71 -13.43 12.57
N ILE A 52 -1.75 -12.66 12.03
CA ILE A 52 -1.85 -11.20 11.92
C ILE A 52 -3.03 -10.80 11.02
N ALA A 53 -3.15 -11.40 9.83
CA ALA A 53 -4.22 -11.08 8.88
C ALA A 53 -5.60 -11.39 9.48
N THR A 54 -5.72 -12.53 10.17
CA THR A 54 -6.94 -12.97 10.85
C THR A 54 -7.30 -12.02 11.99
N PHE A 55 -6.34 -11.66 12.84
CA PHE A 55 -6.54 -10.74 13.96
C PHE A 55 -6.99 -9.35 13.48
N LEU A 56 -6.40 -8.85 12.40
CA LEU A 56 -6.72 -7.52 11.83
C LEU A 56 -7.94 -7.54 10.90
N ASN A 57 -8.49 -8.74 10.61
CA ASN A 57 -9.56 -8.95 9.64
C ASN A 57 -9.27 -8.26 8.30
N VAL A 58 -8.16 -8.65 7.68
CA VAL A 58 -7.70 -8.19 6.36
C VAL A 58 -7.26 -9.38 5.51
N ASP A 59 -7.17 -9.20 4.20
CA ASP A 59 -6.54 -10.19 3.34
C ASP A 59 -5.01 -10.17 3.60
N ILE A 60 -4.37 -11.35 3.55
CA ILE A 60 -2.92 -11.46 3.74
C ILE A 60 -2.14 -10.60 2.73
N LYS A 61 -2.67 -10.40 1.51
CA LYS A 61 -2.06 -9.52 0.50
C LYS A 61 -2.03 -8.06 0.93
N ASP A 62 -2.99 -7.63 1.76
CA ASP A 62 -3.11 -6.25 2.22
C ASP A 62 -2.05 -5.92 3.28
N LEU A 63 -1.35 -6.90 3.82
CA LEU A 63 -0.19 -6.69 4.70
C LEU A 63 1.07 -6.29 3.92
N PHE A 64 1.09 -6.48 2.60
CA PHE A 64 2.25 -6.21 1.76
C PHE A 64 2.12 -4.89 1.02
N ASN A 65 3.27 -4.26 0.80
CA ASN A 65 3.40 -3.21 -0.19
C ASN A 65 3.27 -3.81 -1.59
N SER A 66 2.58 -3.08 -2.47
CA SER A 66 2.53 -3.46 -3.88
C SER A 66 3.95 -3.41 -4.45
N THR A 67 4.42 -4.52 -5.01
CA THR A 67 5.69 -4.57 -5.74
C THR A 67 5.56 -4.03 -7.17
N LYS A 68 4.32 -3.79 -7.61
CA LYS A 68 4.06 -3.01 -8.82
C LYS A 68 4.13 -1.55 -8.43
N ASP A 69 4.89 -0.78 -9.19
CA ASP A 69 4.88 0.68 -9.12
C ASP A 69 3.43 1.17 -9.13
N THR A 70 2.92 1.52 -7.95
CA THR A 70 1.88 2.54 -7.82
C THR A 70 2.58 3.88 -7.76
N ASN A 71 3.50 4.13 -8.71
CA ASN A 71 3.66 5.50 -9.11
C ASN A 71 2.26 5.88 -9.57
N ASN A 72 1.62 6.79 -8.84
CA ASN A 72 0.48 7.51 -9.38
C ASN A 72 1.02 8.30 -10.57
N ASN A 73 1.28 7.61 -11.69
CA ASN A 73 1.54 8.14 -13.03
C ASN A 73 0.24 8.71 -13.61
N GLU A 74 -0.63 9.17 -12.71
CA GLU A 74 -1.85 9.88 -13.01
C GLU A 74 -1.41 11.25 -13.54
N THR A 75 -1.38 11.36 -14.86
CA THR A 75 -1.08 12.60 -15.54
C THR A 75 -2.32 13.48 -15.41
N PRO A 76 -2.24 14.67 -14.79
CA PRO A 76 -3.38 15.56 -14.68
C PRO A 76 -3.83 16.02 -16.07
N LEU A 77 -5.14 16.02 -16.28
CA LEU A 77 -5.79 16.49 -17.49
C LEU A 77 -6.30 17.90 -17.26
N TYR A 78 -5.95 18.80 -18.18
CA TYR A 78 -6.41 20.17 -18.17
C TYR A 78 -7.32 20.43 -19.37
N ILE A 79 -8.40 21.17 -19.16
CA ILE A 79 -9.24 21.73 -20.22
C ILE A 79 -9.03 23.24 -20.21
N GLN A 80 -8.84 23.82 -21.39
CA GLN A 80 -8.88 25.27 -21.56
C GLN A 80 -10.34 25.74 -21.59
N ASN A 81 -10.72 26.65 -20.70
CA ASN A 81 -12.06 27.24 -20.68
C ASN A 81 -12.19 28.36 -21.75
N GLU A 82 -13.39 28.92 -21.90
CA GLU A 82 -13.66 30.02 -22.85
C GLU A 82 -12.89 31.32 -22.54
N GLN A 83 -12.33 31.46 -21.34
CA GLN A 83 -11.55 32.60 -20.89
C GLN A 83 -10.04 32.42 -21.15
N GLY A 84 -9.63 31.23 -21.62
CA GLY A 84 -8.25 30.88 -21.91
C GLY A 84 -7.49 30.24 -20.75
N ASP A 85 -8.13 30.03 -19.59
CA ASP A 85 -7.51 29.41 -18.42
C ASP A 85 -7.50 27.88 -18.53
N TYR A 86 -6.44 27.26 -18.04
CA TYR A 86 -6.35 25.80 -17.91
C TYR A 86 -6.91 25.35 -16.56
N VAL A 87 -8.00 24.58 -16.60
CA VAL A 87 -8.65 24.01 -15.42
C VAL A 87 -8.34 22.53 -15.35
N GLU A 88 -7.84 22.06 -14.21
CA GLU A 88 -7.65 20.63 -13.95
C GLU A 88 -9.02 19.95 -13.83
N VAL A 89 -9.26 18.94 -14.64
CA VAL A 89 -10.57 18.25 -14.72
C VAL A 89 -10.50 16.77 -14.35
N GLY A 90 -9.31 16.24 -14.08
CA GLY A 90 -9.11 14.86 -13.67
C GLY A 90 -7.70 14.40 -13.95
N SER A 91 -7.48 13.09 -13.89
CA SER A 91 -6.18 12.47 -14.13
C SER A 91 -6.32 11.20 -14.97
N LEU A 92 -5.27 10.87 -15.73
CA LEU A 92 -5.23 9.66 -16.57
C LEU A 92 -3.88 8.94 -16.49
N ARG A 93 -3.92 7.61 -16.48
CA ARG A 93 -2.73 6.75 -16.55
C ARG A 93 -2.28 6.57 -18.00
N ILE A 94 -1.50 7.52 -18.52
CA ILE A 94 -1.05 7.55 -19.93
C ILE A 94 -0.19 6.32 -20.28
N ASP A 95 0.59 5.83 -19.32
CA ASP A 95 1.44 4.63 -19.42
C ASP A 95 0.66 3.33 -19.71
N THR A 96 -0.65 3.32 -19.44
CA THR A 96 -1.53 2.18 -19.73
C THR A 96 -2.23 2.25 -21.09
N LEU A 97 -2.09 3.38 -21.81
CA LEU A 97 -2.74 3.58 -23.10
C LEU A 97 -1.92 2.94 -24.22
N SER A 98 -2.51 1.98 -24.92
CA SER A 98 -1.93 1.44 -26.15
C SER A 98 -2.20 2.41 -27.31
N PRO A 99 -1.21 2.76 -28.15
CA PRO A 99 -1.46 3.58 -29.32
C PRO A 99 -2.48 2.86 -30.22
N LYS A 100 -3.58 3.54 -30.50
CA LYS A 100 -4.57 3.04 -31.46
C LYS A 100 -3.87 3.01 -32.81
N LYS A 101 -3.51 1.82 -33.29
CA LYS A 101 -3.10 1.65 -34.69
C LYS A 101 -4.30 2.05 -35.54
N THR A 102 -4.27 3.26 -36.07
CA THR A 102 -5.19 3.64 -37.14
C THR A 102 -4.79 2.80 -38.35
N SER A 103 -5.61 1.81 -38.69
CA SER A 103 -5.52 1.17 -40.01
C SER A 103 -5.94 2.23 -41.01
N GLU A 104 -4.98 2.77 -41.75
CA GLU A 104 -5.25 3.27 -43.10
C GLU A 104 -5.56 2.10 -44.04
#